data_AF-A0A7R8AP82-F1
#
_entry.id   AF-A0A7R8AP82-F1
#
_cell.length_a   1.000
_cell.length_b   1.000
_cell.length_c   1.000
_cell.angle_alpha   90.00
_cell.angle_beta   90.00
_cell.angle_gamma   90.00
#
_symmetry.space_group_name_H-M   'P 1'
#
loop_
_entity.id
_entity.type
_entity.pdbx_description
1 polymer ?
#
loop_
_entity_poly.entity_id
_entity_poly.type
_entity_poly.pdbx_seq_one_letter_code
_entity_poly.pdbx_strand_id
1 'polypeptide(L)' 'MASASEAASLAELNVLAGVETLKQKSVVLEAMQKGMQVHGLVFDVGSGVLQELDTGGG' A
#
# COMPACT_ATOMS: atom_id res chain seq x y z
N MET A 1 23.33 7.27 -4.90
CA MET A 1 22.48 6.17 -4.40
C MET A 1 21.62 6.74 -3.30
N ALA A 2 20.31 6.50 -3.31
CA ALA A 2 19.46 6.81 -2.16
C ALA A 2 19.95 5.99 -0.95
N SER A 3 19.93 6.59 0.23
CA SER A 3 20.14 5.87 1.48
C SER A 3 19.03 4.83 1.69
N ALA A 4 19.26 3.86 2.58
CA ALA A 4 18.27 2.84 2.90
C ALA A 4 16.95 3.44 3.42
N SER A 5 17.01 4.53 4.19
CA SER A 5 15.83 5.25 4.69
C SER A 5 15.05 5.93 3.57
N GLU A 6 15.74 6.57 2.62
CA GLU A 6 15.08 7.22 1.47
C GLU A 6 14.42 6.19 0.54
N ALA A 7 15.08 5.04 0.33
CA ALA A 7 14.50 3.94 -0.44
C ALA A 7 13.26 3.35 0.25
N ALA A 8 13.27 3.21 1.58
CA ALA A 8 12.12 2.76 2.35
C ALA A 8 10.94 3.75 2.25
N SER A 9 11.19 5.05 2.42
CA SER A 9 10.15 6.08 2.27
C SER A 9 9.56 6.11 0.85
N LEU A 10 10.37 5.90 -0.18
CA LEU A 10 9.88 5.79 -1.56
C LEU A 10 9.01 4.54 -1.77
N ALA A 11 9.35 3.42 -1.15
CA ALA A 11 8.54 2.20 -1.21
C ALA A 11 7.18 2.41 -0.52
N GLU A 12 7.16 3.08 0.65
CA GLU A 12 5.92 3.44 1.32
C GLU A 12 5.02 4.33 0.45
N LEU A 13 5.59 5.39 -0.13
CA LEU A 13 4.87 6.27 -1.06
C LEU A 13 4.35 5.52 -2.30
N ASN A 14 5.13 4.57 -2.83
CA ASN A 14 4.70 3.72 -3.94
C ASN A 14 3.49 2.87 -3.57
N VAL A 15 3.48 2.27 -2.36
CA VAL A 15 2.35 1.48 -1.88
C VAL A 15 1.13 2.35 -1.67
N LEU A 16 1.27 3.54 -1.05
CA LEU A 16 0.16 4.47 -0.85
C LEU A 16 -0.48 4.89 -2.19
N ALA A 17 0.32 5.36 -3.14
CA ALA A 17 -0.16 5.76 -4.47
C ALA A 17 -0.73 4.56 -5.26
N GLY A 18 -0.14 3.37 -5.09
CA GLY A 18 -0.61 2.13 -5.70
C GLY A 18 -1.99 1.72 -5.17
N VAL A 19 -2.20 1.80 -3.85
CA VAL A 19 -3.49 1.50 -3.23
C VAL A 19 -4.55 2.51 -3.67
N GLU A 20 -4.24 3.80 -3.72
CA GLU A 20 -5.16 4.82 -4.26
C GLU A 20 -5.55 4.50 -5.71
N THR A 21 -4.55 4.17 -6.55
CA THR A 21 -4.78 3.80 -7.95
C THR A 21 -5.63 2.54 -8.09
N LEU A 22 -5.41 1.53 -7.23
CA LEU A 22 -6.22 0.31 -7.20
C LEU A 22 -7.67 0.62 -6.80
N LYS A 23 -7.87 1.41 -5.73
CA LYS A 23 -9.18 1.85 -5.26
C LYS A 23 -9.95 2.65 -6.32
N GLN A 24 -9.30 3.23 -7.32
CA GLN A 24 -9.98 3.95 -8.42
C GLN A 24 -10.42 3.05 -9.59
N LYS A 25 -10.00 1.78 -9.65
CA LYS A 25 -10.41 0.85 -10.74
C LYS A 25 -11.86 0.42 -10.53
N SER A 26 -12.68 0.49 -11.58
CA SER A 26 -14.11 0.15 -11.52
C SER A 26 -14.39 -1.22 -10.90
N VAL A 27 -13.65 -2.25 -11.32
CA VAL A 27 -13.77 -3.61 -10.78
C VAL A 27 -13.47 -3.66 -9.27
N VAL A 28 -12.49 -2.89 -8.81
CA VAL A 28 -12.11 -2.83 -7.39
C VAL A 28 -13.16 -2.07 -6.60
N LEU A 29 -13.62 -0.91 -7.09
CA LEU A 29 -14.71 -0.13 -6.48
C LEU A 29 -15.99 -0.95 -6.30
N GLU A 30 -16.42 -1.67 -7.35
CA GLU A 30 -17.61 -2.51 -7.31
C GLU A 30 -17.48 -3.66 -6.31
N ALA A 31 -16.29 -4.24 -6.19
CA ALA A 31 -16.01 -5.29 -5.21
C ALA A 31 -15.95 -4.72 -3.77
N MET A 32 -15.40 -3.51 -3.60
CA MET A 32 -15.36 -2.83 -2.29
C MET A 32 -16.77 -2.52 -1.77
N GLN A 33 -17.69 -2.13 -2.65
CA GLN A 33 -19.12 -1.96 -2.29
C GLN A 33 -19.79 -3.26 -1.80
N LYS A 34 -19.19 -4.42 -2.09
CA LYS A 34 -19.63 -5.75 -1.65
C LYS A 34 -18.84 -6.27 -0.45
N GLY A 35 -17.99 -5.45 0.16
CA GLY A 35 -17.21 -5.79 1.35
C GLY A 35 -15.78 -6.25 1.09
N MET A 36 -15.27 -6.19 -0.14
CA MET A 36 -13.84 -6.40 -0.39
C MET A 36 -13.01 -5.25 0.21
N GLN A 37 -11.88 -5.57 0.83
CA GLN A 37 -10.96 -4.57 1.40
C GLN A 37 -9.66 -4.53 0.61
N VAL A 38 -9.01 -3.37 0.59
CA VAL A 38 -7.70 -3.16 -0.05
C VAL A 38 -6.76 -2.56 0.99
N HIS A 39 -5.69 -3.30 1.29
CA HIS A 39 -4.67 -2.93 2.28
C HIS A 39 -3.32 -2.68 1.60
N GLY A 40 -2.56 -1.73 2.13
CA GLY A 40 -1.20 -1.44 1.70
C GLY A 40 -0.20 -1.99 2.71
N LEU A 41 0.74 -2.82 2.26
CA LEU A 41 1.72 -3.47 3.11
C LEU A 41 3.12 -3.27 2.55
N VAL A 42 4.10 -3.05 3.42
CA VAL A 42 5.53 -3.03 3.11
C VAL A 42 6.21 -4.15 3.89
N PHE A 43 7.02 -4.95 3.20
CA PHE A 43 7.79 -6.01 3.82
C PHE A 43 9.27 -5.64 3.85
N ASP A 44 9.85 -5.60 5.06
CA ASP A 44 11.29 -5.46 5.23
C ASP A 44 11.96 -6.84 5.18
N VAL A 45 12.73 -7.07 4.12
CA VAL A 45 13.44 -8.33 3.90
C VAL A 45 14.56 -8.57 4.91
N GLY A 46 15.15 -7.50 5.47
CA GLY A 46 16.24 -7.62 6.44
C GLY A 46 15.76 -8.05 7.82
N SER A 47 14.58 -7.59 8.23
CA SER A 47 13.99 -7.92 9.54
C SER A 47 12.89 -8.98 9.48
N GLY A 48 12.34 -9.26 8.30
CA GLY A 48 11.17 -10.12 8.11
C GLY A 48 9.86 -9.49 8.61
N VAL A 49 9.85 -8.18 8.88
CA VAL A 49 8.68 -7.48 9.43
C VAL A 49 7.77 -7.02 8.29
N LEU A 50 6.48 -7.31 8.44
CA LEU A 50 5.42 -6.79 7.59
C LEU A 50 4.77 -5.59 8.29
N GLN A 51 4.76 -4.45 7.63
CA GLN A 51 4.16 -3.21 8.14
C GLN A 51 2.96 -2.84 7.29
N GLU A 52 1.82 -2.63 7.93
CA GLU A 52 0.64 -2.09 7.26
C GLU A 52 0.70 -0.57 7.26
N LEU A 53 0.43 0.03 6.10
CA LEU A 53 0.36 1.47 5.94
C LEU A 53 -1.09 1.92 6.08
N ASP A 54 -1.29 3.06 6.75
CA ASP A 54 -2.59 3.73 6.74
C ASP A 54 -2.85 4.27 5.32
N THR A 55 -3.79 3.64 4.62
CA THR A 55 -4.14 3.97 3.24
C THR A 55 -5.45 4.74 3.13
N GLY A 56 -5.97 5.29 4.25
CA GLY A 56 -7.21 6.05 4.28
C GLY A 56 -8.40 5.25 3.75
N GLY A 57 -9.12 4.57 4.64
CA GLY A 57 -10.37 3.91 4.29
C GLY A 57 -10.70 2.71 5.16
N GLY A 58 -11.39 3.00 6.27
CA GLY A 58 -12.54 2.21 6.70
C GLY A 58 -13.81 2.89 6.19
#